data_AF-K1T003-F1
#
_entry.id   AF-K1T003-F1
#
_cell.length_a   1.000
_cell.length_b   1.000
_cell.length_c   1.000
_cell.angle_alpha   90.00
_cell.angle_beta   90.00
_cell.angle_gamma   90.00
#
_symmetry.space_group_name_H-M   'P 1'
#
loop_
_entity.id
_entity.type
_entity.pdbx_description
1 polymer ?
#
loop_
_entity_poly.entity_id
_entity_poly.type
_entity_poly.pdbx_seq_one_letter_code
_entity_poly.pdbx_strand_id
1 'polypeptide(L)'
;LAGSTDYHLGGFRSELRSEFRPRYINPRVPVTRCHMLAMYVVLENHLTMLCDTPAAYEGAPGFEFILKVPATWDEIRVPHAKFNRYVTVARRKGSDWWIGSLNNAERRKLTLPLDFLDEGVDYLADIYLDGSETDPANPQKIRRIVRKSDRIELPLAPDGGAALHLKPKNNR
;
A
#
# COMPACT_ATOMS: atom_id res chain seq x y z
N LEU A 1 -22.37 -3.22 0.12
CA LEU A 1 -21.18 -2.87 -0.69
C LEU A 1 -21.31 -3.62 -2.02
N ALA A 2 -21.07 -2.96 -3.16
CA ALA A 2 -21.52 -3.39 -4.49
C ALA A 2 -20.58 -4.38 -5.23
N GLY A 3 -19.51 -4.87 -4.59
CA GLY A 3 -18.58 -5.85 -5.17
C GLY A 3 -17.25 -5.23 -5.63
N SER A 4 -16.49 -6.00 -6.42
CA SER A 4 -15.19 -5.58 -6.96
C SER A 4 -15.31 -4.33 -7.83
N THR A 5 -14.32 -3.44 -7.77
CA THR A 5 -14.32 -2.20 -8.54
C THR A 5 -13.06 -2.11 -9.38
N ASP A 6 -13.24 -1.89 -10.68
CA ASP A 6 -12.14 -1.51 -11.54
C ASP A 6 -11.88 0.00 -11.42
N TYR A 7 -10.84 0.35 -10.65
CA TYR A 7 -10.42 1.73 -10.43
C TYR A 7 -9.28 2.16 -11.38
N HIS A 8 -8.80 1.29 -12.27
CA HIS A 8 -7.66 1.56 -13.16
C HIS A 8 -6.42 2.07 -12.38
N LEU A 9 -5.92 1.23 -11.46
CA LEU A 9 -4.83 1.56 -10.54
C LEU A 9 -3.48 1.78 -11.25
N GLY A 10 -2.51 2.30 -10.50
CA GLY A 10 -1.12 2.34 -10.95
C GLY A 10 -0.63 3.64 -11.55
N GLY A 11 -1.29 4.77 -11.30
CA GLY A 11 -0.72 6.09 -11.62
C GLY A 11 0.59 6.29 -10.86
N PHE A 12 1.70 6.39 -11.59
CA PHE A 12 3.05 6.40 -11.02
C PHE A 12 3.68 7.79 -10.99
N ARG A 13 2.94 8.82 -11.43
CA ARG A 13 3.34 10.22 -11.35
C ARG A 13 2.57 10.93 -10.24
N SER A 14 3.02 10.73 -9.00
CA SER A 14 2.47 11.43 -7.83
C SER A 14 2.89 12.90 -7.82
N GLU A 15 1.99 13.75 -7.36
CA GLU A 15 2.21 15.18 -7.16
C GLU A 15 1.43 15.64 -5.93
N LEU A 16 1.88 16.72 -5.30
CA LEU A 16 1.17 17.30 -4.16
C LEU A 16 -0.21 17.78 -4.59
N ARG A 17 -1.23 17.56 -3.75
CA ARG A 17 -2.58 18.04 -4.04
C ARG A 17 -2.63 19.55 -4.28
N SER A 18 -1.80 20.34 -3.60
CA SER A 18 -1.67 21.79 -3.80
C SER A 18 -1.05 22.20 -5.13
N GLU A 19 -0.27 21.32 -5.74
CA GLU A 19 0.41 21.55 -7.03
C GLU A 19 -0.34 20.90 -8.20
N PHE A 20 -1.34 20.07 -7.90
CA PHE A 20 -2.12 19.36 -8.89
C PHE A 20 -2.82 20.32 -9.83
N ARG A 21 -2.66 20.04 -11.12
CA ARG A 21 -3.35 20.72 -12.21
C ARG A 21 -3.83 19.70 -13.23
N PRO A 22 -5.01 19.91 -13.85
CA PRO A 22 -5.45 19.11 -14.98
C PRO A 22 -4.39 19.10 -16.10
N ARG A 23 -4.08 17.92 -16.63
CA ARG A 23 -3.16 17.72 -17.76
C ARG A 23 -3.78 16.73 -18.74
N TYR A 24 -3.72 17.07 -20.03
CA TYR A 24 -4.20 16.20 -21.11
C TYR A 24 -3.20 15.11 -21.52
N ILE A 25 -1.91 15.32 -21.23
CA ILE A 25 -0.83 14.39 -21.55
C ILE A 25 -0.11 14.04 -20.25
N ASN A 26 0.12 12.75 -20.03
CA ASN A 26 0.78 12.21 -18.83
C ASN A 26 0.21 12.81 -17.53
N PRO A 27 -1.10 12.59 -17.25
CA PRO A 27 -1.73 13.10 -16.04
C PRO A 27 -1.01 12.59 -14.79
N ARG A 28 -1.11 13.37 -13.72
CA ARG A 28 -0.53 13.07 -12.41
C ARG A 28 -1.64 12.74 -11.42
N VAL A 29 -1.28 12.06 -10.33
CA VAL A 29 -2.21 11.71 -9.26
C VAL A 29 -1.92 12.56 -8.01
N PRO A 30 -2.94 13.20 -7.40
CA PRO A 30 -2.78 14.06 -6.24
C PRO A 30 -2.74 13.25 -4.92
N VAL A 31 -1.99 12.16 -4.91
CA VAL A 31 -1.80 11.24 -3.77
C VAL A 31 -0.36 10.70 -3.79
N THR A 32 0.12 10.22 -2.65
CA THR A 32 1.49 9.69 -2.56
C THR A 32 1.66 8.36 -3.30
N ARG A 33 2.93 7.98 -3.55
CA ARG A 33 3.32 6.66 -4.05
C ARG A 33 2.69 5.55 -3.21
N CYS A 34 2.84 5.64 -1.89
CA CYS A 34 2.36 4.59 -0.99
C CYS A 34 0.84 4.50 -0.96
N HIS A 35 0.12 5.61 -1.14
CA HIS A 35 -1.32 5.56 -1.37
C HIS A 35 -1.65 4.70 -2.60
N MET A 36 -0.99 4.96 -3.73
CA MET A 36 -1.19 4.21 -4.97
C MET A 36 -0.83 2.73 -4.83
N LEU A 37 0.24 2.39 -4.10
CA LEU A 37 0.59 0.99 -3.81
C LEU A 37 -0.46 0.33 -2.92
N ALA A 38 -0.91 1.01 -1.86
CA ALA A 38 -1.88 0.49 -0.90
C ALA A 38 -3.24 0.18 -1.55
N MET A 39 -3.64 0.92 -2.58
CA MET A 39 -4.89 0.69 -3.30
C MET A 39 -4.98 -0.73 -3.89
N TYR A 40 -3.86 -1.33 -4.31
CA TYR A 40 -3.82 -2.71 -4.83
C TYR A 40 -4.19 -3.77 -3.79
N VAL A 41 -4.11 -3.44 -2.49
CA VAL A 41 -4.50 -4.32 -1.39
C VAL A 41 -5.89 -3.95 -0.86
N VAL A 42 -6.20 -2.66 -0.79
CA VAL A 42 -7.46 -2.17 -0.20
C VAL A 42 -8.63 -2.35 -1.14
N LEU A 43 -8.47 -1.99 -2.41
CA LEU A 43 -9.53 -2.10 -3.41
C LEU A 43 -9.50 -3.49 -4.02
N GLU A 44 -10.60 -4.23 -3.86
CA GLU A 44 -10.75 -5.54 -4.47
C GLU A 44 -10.93 -5.42 -5.98
N ASN A 45 -9.98 -5.97 -6.72
CA ASN A 45 -10.06 -6.09 -8.16
C ASN A 45 -9.40 -7.41 -8.61
N HIS A 46 -10.14 -8.24 -9.36
CA HIS A 46 -9.63 -9.49 -9.94
C HIS A 46 -8.91 -9.27 -11.27
N LEU A 47 -9.03 -8.07 -11.85
CA LEU A 47 -8.38 -7.63 -13.10
C LEU A 47 -7.55 -6.38 -12.82
N THR A 48 -6.39 -6.61 -12.21
CA THR A 48 -5.46 -5.54 -11.86
C THR A 48 -4.87 -4.87 -13.10
N MET A 49 -4.96 -3.54 -13.17
CA MET A 49 -4.41 -2.71 -14.25
C MET A 49 -3.13 -1.98 -13.79
N LEU A 50 -2.22 -1.72 -14.75
CA LEU A 50 -1.19 -0.68 -14.69
C LEU A 50 -1.59 0.46 -15.65
N CYS A 51 -2.15 1.56 -15.13
CA CYS A 51 -2.73 2.61 -15.96
C CYS A 51 -1.74 3.65 -16.53
N ASP A 52 -0.47 3.59 -16.15
CA ASP A 52 0.56 4.55 -16.57
C ASP A 52 1.40 4.01 -17.74
N THR A 53 2.24 4.85 -18.33
CA THR A 53 3.16 4.43 -19.39
C THR A 53 4.30 3.57 -18.83
N PRO A 54 4.88 2.63 -19.60
CA PRO A 54 6.01 1.81 -19.15
C PRO A 54 7.16 2.63 -18.54
N ALA A 55 7.50 3.75 -19.17
CA ALA A 55 8.53 4.68 -18.69
C ALA A 55 8.25 5.30 -17.31
N ALA A 56 6.99 5.31 -16.84
CA ALA A 56 6.66 5.76 -15.49
C ALA A 56 7.03 4.73 -14.41
N TYR A 57 7.15 3.45 -14.79
CA TYR A 57 7.43 2.34 -13.89
C TYR A 57 8.91 1.96 -13.85
N GLU A 58 9.62 2.16 -14.96
CA GLU A 58 11.05 1.80 -15.08
C GLU A 58 11.89 2.51 -14.00
N GLY A 59 12.46 1.72 -13.09
CA GLY A 59 13.26 2.22 -11.97
C GLY A 59 12.48 2.96 -10.88
N ALA A 60 11.15 3.06 -11.00
CA ALA A 60 10.32 3.78 -10.04
C ALA A 60 10.20 3.01 -8.71
N PRO A 61 10.46 3.67 -7.57
CA PRO A 61 10.33 3.04 -6.27
C PRO A 61 8.93 2.47 -6.01
N GLY A 62 8.86 1.25 -5.49
CA GLY A 62 7.61 0.58 -5.16
C GLY A 62 6.99 -0.21 -6.32
N PHE A 63 7.53 -0.13 -7.54
CA PHE A 63 7.04 -0.98 -8.63
C PHE A 63 7.21 -2.48 -8.33
N GLU A 64 8.26 -2.85 -7.60
CA GLU A 64 8.51 -4.21 -7.15
C GLU A 64 7.46 -4.76 -6.20
N PHE A 65 6.67 -3.88 -5.55
CA PHE A 65 5.52 -4.28 -4.76
C PHE A 65 4.40 -4.76 -5.68
N ILE A 66 4.05 -3.97 -6.70
CA ILE A 66 2.96 -4.27 -7.64
C ILE A 66 3.24 -5.55 -8.41
N LEU A 67 4.50 -5.77 -8.82
CA LEU A 67 4.91 -7.02 -9.49
C LEU A 67 4.64 -8.29 -8.67
N LYS A 68 4.43 -8.17 -7.35
CA LYS A 68 4.23 -9.28 -6.42
C LYS A 68 2.82 -9.36 -5.85
N VAL A 69 1.99 -8.32 -6.00
CA VAL A 69 0.63 -8.33 -5.45
C VAL A 69 -0.23 -9.33 -6.23
N PRO A 70 -0.90 -10.27 -5.57
CA PRO A 70 -1.80 -11.21 -6.22
C PRO A 70 -3.14 -10.56 -6.57
N ALA A 71 -3.85 -11.13 -7.55
CA ALA A 71 -5.20 -10.71 -7.93
C ALA A 71 -6.32 -11.40 -7.12
N THR A 72 -5.98 -12.41 -6.32
CA THR A 72 -6.91 -13.15 -5.47
C THR A 72 -6.34 -13.34 -4.08
N TRP A 73 -7.23 -13.54 -3.12
CA TRP A 73 -6.92 -13.53 -1.70
C TRP A 73 -7.67 -14.68 -1.02
N ASP A 74 -7.00 -15.32 -0.08
CA ASP A 74 -7.56 -16.44 0.68
C ASP A 74 -8.20 -15.95 1.99
N GLU A 75 -7.75 -14.79 2.50
CA GLU A 75 -8.23 -14.20 3.74
C GLU A 75 -8.16 -12.67 3.70
N ILE A 76 -9.09 -12.02 4.39
CA ILE A 76 -9.11 -10.56 4.59
C ILE A 76 -9.31 -10.20 6.06
N ARG A 77 -8.56 -9.20 6.52
CA ARG A 77 -8.67 -8.56 7.83
C ARG A 77 -8.69 -7.05 7.64
N VAL A 78 -9.43 -6.34 8.47
CA VAL A 78 -9.54 -4.87 8.43
C VAL A 78 -9.14 -4.29 9.79
N PRO A 79 -7.83 -4.14 10.09
CA PRO A 79 -7.37 -3.67 11.40
C PRO A 79 -7.84 -2.25 11.74
N HIS A 80 -8.02 -1.39 10.74
CA HIS A 80 -8.44 -0.01 10.94
C HIS A 80 -9.47 0.37 9.88
N ALA A 81 -10.57 1.00 10.30
CA ALA A 81 -11.50 1.63 9.36
C ALA A 81 -12.21 2.81 10.04
N LYS A 82 -12.22 3.94 9.35
CA LYS A 82 -13.08 5.07 9.70
C LYS A 82 -13.53 5.75 8.43
N PHE A 83 -14.86 5.79 8.24
CA PHE A 83 -15.48 6.34 7.04
C PHE A 83 -14.93 7.73 6.70
N ASN A 84 -14.58 7.93 5.43
CA ASN A 84 -14.01 9.16 4.87
C ASN A 84 -12.71 9.66 5.55
N ARG A 85 -12.02 8.81 6.32
CA ARG A 85 -10.78 9.19 7.01
C ARG A 85 -9.62 8.27 6.69
N TYR A 86 -9.76 6.98 6.97
CA TYR A 86 -8.70 6.01 6.69
C TYR A 86 -9.24 4.60 6.68
N VAL A 87 -8.51 3.71 6.02
CA VAL A 87 -8.72 2.27 6.10
C VAL A 87 -7.38 1.56 5.99
N THR A 88 -7.19 0.53 6.81
CA THR A 88 -6.09 -0.42 6.68
C THR A 88 -6.70 -1.80 6.43
N VAL A 89 -6.30 -2.45 5.35
CA VAL A 89 -6.71 -3.81 5.00
C VAL A 89 -5.47 -4.68 4.94
N ALA A 90 -5.53 -5.85 5.57
CA ALA A 90 -4.56 -6.92 5.45
C ALA A 90 -5.20 -8.11 4.72
N ARG A 91 -4.58 -8.59 3.65
CA ARG A 91 -5.04 -9.75 2.89
C ARG A 91 -3.96 -10.81 2.83
N ARG A 92 -4.37 -12.08 2.89
CA ARG A 92 -3.47 -13.23 2.78
C ARG A 92 -3.61 -13.91 1.43
N LYS A 93 -2.50 -14.38 0.87
CA LYS A 93 -2.47 -15.32 -0.26
C LYS A 93 -1.37 -16.35 -0.01
N GLY A 94 -1.75 -17.61 0.08
CA GLY A 94 -0.88 -18.67 0.59
C GLY A 94 -0.45 -18.34 2.02
N SER A 95 0.86 -18.18 2.21
CA SER A 95 1.47 -17.84 3.51
C SER A 95 1.87 -16.37 3.63
N ASP A 96 1.78 -15.62 2.55
CA ASP A 96 2.20 -14.23 2.49
C ASP A 96 1.05 -13.31 2.90
N TRP A 97 1.38 -12.20 3.55
CA TRP A 97 0.43 -11.15 3.89
C TRP A 97 0.77 -9.86 3.17
N TRP A 98 -0.25 -9.21 2.61
CA TRP A 98 -0.17 -7.88 2.01
C TRP A 98 -1.04 -6.94 2.81
N ILE A 99 -0.52 -5.77 3.13
CA ILE A 99 -1.23 -4.76 3.89
C ILE A 99 -1.21 -3.45 3.12
N GLY A 100 -2.36 -2.81 3.00
CA GLY A 100 -2.50 -1.48 2.43
C GLY A 100 -3.22 -0.58 3.42
N SER A 101 -2.72 0.64 3.59
CA SER A 101 -3.38 1.69 4.37
C SER A 101 -3.59 2.92 3.49
N LEU A 102 -4.84 3.38 3.39
CA LEU A 102 -5.20 4.63 2.72
C LEU A 102 -5.58 5.68 3.76
N ASN A 103 -5.14 6.93 3.53
CA ASN A 103 -5.45 8.07 4.38
C ASN A 103 -6.12 9.19 3.56
N ASN A 104 -6.89 10.02 4.24
CA ASN A 104 -7.44 11.25 3.68
C ASN A 104 -6.43 12.42 3.81
N ALA A 105 -6.90 13.65 3.62
CA ALA A 105 -6.10 14.87 3.69
C ALA A 105 -5.58 15.23 5.12
N GLU A 106 -5.96 14.50 6.17
CA GLU A 106 -5.46 14.76 7.52
C GLU A 106 -4.24 13.88 7.83
N ARG A 107 -3.13 14.47 8.29
CA ARG A 107 -2.00 13.70 8.82
C ARG A 107 -2.48 12.74 9.91
N ARG A 108 -1.97 11.50 9.87
CA ARG A 108 -2.34 10.48 10.84
C ARG A 108 -1.17 9.58 11.20
N LYS A 109 -1.24 8.99 12.39
CA LYS A 109 -0.37 7.91 12.83
C LYS A 109 -1.26 6.77 13.31
N LEU A 110 -1.09 5.58 12.73
CA LEU A 110 -1.81 4.36 13.11
C LEU A 110 -0.80 3.34 13.65
N THR A 111 -1.20 2.57 14.66
CA THR A 111 -0.40 1.45 15.18
C THR A 111 -1.05 0.15 14.73
N LEU A 112 -0.47 -0.52 13.73
CA LEU A 112 -0.95 -1.79 13.18
C LEU A 112 -0.53 -2.97 14.09
N PRO A 113 -1.47 -3.65 14.77
CA PRO A 113 -1.18 -4.94 15.38
C PRO A 113 -0.97 -6.01 14.30
N LEU A 114 -0.09 -6.96 14.55
CA LEU A 114 0.18 -8.10 13.66
C LEU A 114 -0.41 -9.42 14.18
N ASP A 115 -1.46 -9.35 15.00
CA ASP A 115 -2.09 -10.50 15.67
C ASP A 115 -2.72 -11.53 14.71
N PHE A 116 -2.90 -11.16 13.44
CA PHE A 116 -3.34 -12.03 12.35
C PHE A 116 -2.22 -12.94 11.78
N LEU A 117 -0.95 -12.70 12.14
CA LEU A 117 0.15 -13.57 11.74
C LEU A 117 0.13 -14.90 12.49
N ASP A 118 0.81 -15.90 11.92
CA ASP A 118 0.93 -17.23 12.51
C ASP A 118 1.80 -17.19 13.77
N GLU A 119 1.38 -17.92 14.81
CA GLU A 119 2.10 -18.02 16.08
C GLU A 119 3.46 -18.70 15.88
N GLY A 120 4.51 -18.16 16.50
CA GLY A 120 5.87 -18.72 16.40
C GLY A 120 6.55 -18.59 15.03
N VAL A 121 5.96 -17.87 14.07
CA VAL A 121 6.54 -17.67 12.73
C VAL A 121 7.15 -16.27 12.61
N ASP A 122 8.41 -16.22 12.15
CA ASP A 122 9.09 -14.98 11.77
C ASP A 122 8.69 -14.58 10.35
N TYR A 123 8.33 -13.31 10.14
CA TYR A 123 8.05 -12.77 8.81
C TYR A 123 9.09 -11.73 8.43
N LEU A 124 9.59 -11.80 7.21
CA LEU A 124 10.37 -10.74 6.57
C LEU A 124 9.40 -9.72 5.98
N ALA A 125 9.33 -8.55 6.61
CA ALA A 125 8.52 -7.43 6.21
C ALA A 125 9.27 -6.51 5.24
N ASP A 126 8.77 -6.34 4.03
CA ASP A 126 9.08 -5.21 3.17
C ASP A 126 8.00 -4.14 3.38
N ILE A 127 8.36 -2.99 3.95
CA ILE A 127 7.44 -1.92 4.39
C ILE A 127 7.73 -0.68 3.56
N TYR A 128 6.70 -0.14 2.90
CA TYR A 128 6.72 1.10 2.13
C TYR A 128 5.90 2.14 2.90
N LEU A 129 6.57 3.20 3.36
CA LEU A 129 5.97 4.33 4.06
C LEU A 129 6.11 5.59 3.21
N ASP A 130 5.21 6.55 3.39
CA ASP A 130 5.39 7.89 2.82
C ASP A 130 6.77 8.45 3.20
N GLY A 131 7.47 9.02 2.21
CA GLY A 131 8.79 9.62 2.39
C GLY A 131 8.70 11.09 2.82
N SER A 132 9.47 11.95 2.15
CA SER A 132 9.36 13.40 2.36
C SER A 132 7.99 13.90 1.93
N GLU A 133 7.39 14.80 2.71
CA GLU A 133 6.12 15.41 2.31
C GLU A 133 6.24 16.30 1.08
N THR A 134 7.42 16.79 0.78
CA THR A 134 7.69 17.58 -0.43
C THR A 134 7.94 16.69 -1.66
N ASP A 135 8.04 15.38 -1.49
CA ASP A 135 8.30 14.42 -2.56
C ASP A 135 7.32 13.23 -2.47
N PRO A 136 6.05 13.42 -2.89
CA PRO A 136 5.02 12.39 -2.77
C PRO A 136 5.29 11.17 -3.66
N ALA A 137 6.25 11.23 -4.59
CA ALA A 137 6.57 10.13 -5.50
C ALA A 137 7.58 9.12 -4.94
N ASN A 138 8.27 9.48 -3.84
CA ASN A 138 9.41 8.73 -3.32
C ASN A 138 9.12 8.15 -1.92
N PRO A 139 8.85 6.84 -1.81
CA PRO A 139 8.55 6.18 -0.55
C PRO A 139 9.82 5.85 0.23
N GLN A 140 9.72 5.79 1.55
CA GLN A 140 10.73 5.16 2.38
C GLN A 140 10.49 3.65 2.41
N LYS A 141 11.51 2.87 2.04
CA LYS A 141 11.47 1.40 2.14
C LYS A 141 12.24 0.91 3.36
N ILE A 142 11.59 0.12 4.20
CA ILE A 142 12.18 -0.51 5.39
C ILE A 142 12.03 -2.02 5.25
N ARG A 143 13.09 -2.75 5.60
CA ARG A 143 13.06 -4.22 5.64
C ARG A 143 13.44 -4.71 7.02
N ARG A 144 12.58 -5.50 7.67
CA ARG A 144 12.85 -6.02 9.02
C ARG A 144 12.10 -7.32 9.30
N ILE A 145 12.50 -8.02 10.35
CA ILE A 145 11.75 -9.19 10.84
C ILE A 145 10.66 -8.72 11.79
N VAL A 146 9.49 -9.32 11.67
CA VAL A 146 8.34 -9.10 12.55
C VAL A 146 7.70 -10.43 12.92
N ARG A 147 7.01 -10.45 14.05
CA ARG A 147 6.24 -11.57 14.58
C ARG A 147 4.83 -11.13 14.91
N LYS A 148 3.97 -12.10 15.20
CA LYS A 148 2.58 -11.89 15.63
C LYS A 148 2.44 -10.90 16.81
N SER A 149 3.36 -10.94 17.77
CA SER A 149 3.36 -10.08 18.95
C SER A 149 3.70 -8.61 18.65
N ASP A 150 4.23 -8.32 17.46
CA ASP A 150 4.76 -7.00 17.14
C ASP A 150 3.67 -6.02 16.70
N ARG A 151 4.05 -4.75 16.69
CA ARG A 151 3.24 -3.63 16.19
C ARG A 151 4.06 -2.82 15.20
N ILE A 152 3.42 -2.33 14.14
CA ILE A 152 4.04 -1.47 13.15
C ILE A 152 3.39 -0.09 13.21
N GLU A 153 4.21 0.93 13.44
CA GLU A 153 3.78 2.32 13.31
C GLU A 153 3.67 2.71 11.84
N LEU A 154 2.51 3.24 11.45
CA LEU A 154 2.21 3.74 10.12
C LEU A 154 1.99 5.26 10.20
N PRO A 155 3.06 6.06 10.04
CA PRO A 155 2.91 7.49 9.81
C PRO A 155 2.36 7.70 8.40
N LEU A 156 1.16 8.27 8.30
CA LEU A 156 0.47 8.53 7.04
C LEU A 156 0.47 10.03 6.77
N ALA A 157 1.03 10.44 5.63
CA ALA A 157 0.94 11.81 5.16
C ALA A 157 -0.52 12.15 4.77
N PRO A 158 -0.89 13.45 4.69
CA PRO A 158 -2.07 13.88 3.95
C PRO A 158 -2.11 13.26 2.55
N ASP A 159 -3.27 12.73 2.13
CA ASP A 159 -3.45 12.03 0.85
C ASP A 159 -2.46 10.85 0.64
N GLY A 160 -1.93 10.34 1.75
CA GLY A 160 -0.85 9.36 1.79
C GLY A 160 -1.33 7.94 2.06
N GLY A 161 -0.36 7.08 2.36
CA GLY A 161 -0.63 5.66 2.61
C GLY A 161 0.58 4.86 3.05
N ALA A 162 0.38 3.57 3.22
CA ALA A 162 1.44 2.61 3.51
C ALA A 162 1.12 1.27 2.84
N ALA A 163 2.15 0.60 2.32
CA ALA A 163 2.02 -0.73 1.72
C ALA A 163 3.06 -1.68 2.34
N LEU A 164 2.67 -2.91 2.66
CA LEU A 164 3.56 -3.90 3.27
C LEU A 164 3.39 -5.26 2.59
N HIS A 165 4.50 -5.97 2.43
CA HIS A 165 4.53 -7.38 2.04
C HIS A 165 5.29 -8.17 3.10
N LEU A 166 4.60 -9.06 3.80
CA LEU A 166 5.16 -9.92 4.84
C LEU A 166 5.26 -11.34 4.31
N LYS A 167 6.48 -11.87 4.25
CA LYS A 167 6.76 -13.25 3.84
C LYS A 167 7.22 -14.07 5.03
N PRO A 168 6.69 -15.27 5.28
CA PRO A 168 7.24 -16.12 6.32
C PRO A 168 8.70 -16.44 5.99
N LYS A 169 9.56 -16.40 7.00
CA LYS A 169 10.90 -16.96 6.91
C LYS A 169 10.76 -18.45 7.14
N ASN A 170 10.85 -19.22 6.06
CA ASN A 170 11.06 -20.65 6.21
C ASN A 170 12.46 -20.85 6.81
N ASN A 171 12.52 -21.28 8.07
CA ASN A 171 13.73 -21.85 8.63
C ASN A 171 13.96 -23.19 7.91
N ARG A 172 14.73 -23.16 6.83
CA ARG A 172 15.46 -24.35 6.37
C ARG A 172 16.78 -24.42 7.12
#